data_AF-A0A8J5GGH9-F1
#
_entry.id   AF-A0A8J5GGH9-F1
#
_cell.length_a   1.000
_cell.length_b   1.000
_cell.length_c   1.000
_cell.angle_alpha   90.00
_cell.angle_beta   90.00
_cell.angle_gamma   90.00
#
_symmetry.space_group_name_H-M   'P 1'
#
loop_
_entity.id
_entity.type
_entity.pdbx_description
1 polymer ?
#
loop_
_entity_poly.entity_id
_entity_poly.type
_entity_poly.pdbx_seq_one_letter_code
_entity_poly.pdbx_strand_id
1 'polypeptide(L)'
;MKVMVPVKRAVYYAVKIRVKPDKRGLETSKVKMSMNPFCENVLEEALCLREAGATRRSSRHPPDRSLHGSRPSAVAKILKG
;
A
#
# COMPACT_ATOMS: atom_id res chain seq x y z
N MET A 1 6.25 -18.78 18.77
CA MET A 1 5.85 -17.39 18.44
C MET A 1 4.35 -17.32 18.19
N LYS A 2 3.72 -16.22 18.59
CA LYS A 2 2.33 -15.91 18.20
C LYS A 2 2.35 -14.57 17.46
N VAL A 3 1.84 -14.53 16.24
CA VAL A 3 1.79 -13.34 15.38
C VAL A 3 0.32 -13.07 15.07
N MET A 4 -0.11 -11.82 15.22
CA MET A 4 -1.47 -11.38 14.89
C MET A 4 -1.41 -10.51 13.63
N VAL A 5 -2.18 -10.89 12.62
CA VAL A 5 -2.25 -10.17 11.33
C VAL A 5 -3.65 -9.60 11.14
N PRO A 6 -3.82 -8.26 11.12
CA PRO A 6 -5.11 -7.65 10.81
C PRO A 6 -5.41 -7.77 9.32
N VAL A 7 -6.62 -8.22 8.99
CA VAL A 7 -7.08 -8.38 7.62
C VAL A 7 -8.25 -7.43 7.36
N LYS A 8 -8.21 -6.71 6.24
CA LYS A 8 -9.29 -5.85 5.78
C LYS A 8 -9.96 -6.41 4.54
N ARG A 9 -11.29 -6.49 4.57
CA ARG A 9 -12.10 -6.74 3.37
C ARG A 9 -12.28 -5.41 2.62
N ALA A 10 -11.89 -5.38 1.35
CA ALA A 10 -11.91 -4.19 0.50
C ALA A 10 -12.57 -4.48 -0.85
N VAL A 11 -12.87 -3.44 -1.62
CA VAL A 11 -13.33 -3.58 -3.01
C VAL A 11 -12.19 -4.15 -3.86
N TYR A 12 -12.50 -5.13 -4.71
CA TYR A 12 -11.51 -5.75 -5.59
C TYR A 12 -10.89 -4.72 -6.53
N TYR A 13 -9.56 -4.76 -6.68
CA TYR A 13 -8.78 -3.73 -7.38
C TYR A 13 -9.20 -3.49 -8.83
N ALA A 14 -9.77 -4.50 -9.50
CA ALA A 14 -10.20 -4.37 -10.89
C ALA A 14 -11.61 -3.76 -11.05
N VAL A 15 -12.36 -3.55 -9.96
CA VAL A 15 -13.70 -2.98 -10.04
C VAL A 15 -13.63 -1.46 -10.15
N LYS A 16 -14.27 -0.91 -11.18
CA LYS A 16 -14.51 0.53 -11.27
C LYS A 16 -15.56 0.94 -10.23
N ILE A 17 -15.12 1.72 -9.25
CA ILE A 17 -15.95 2.21 -8.15
C ILE A 17 -16.90 3.31 -8.62
N ARG A 18 -18.12 3.30 -8.08
CA ARG A 18 -19.14 4.34 -8.31
C ARG A 18 -19.53 4.98 -6.98
N VAL A 19 -19.73 6.29 -7.00
CA VAL A 19 -20.19 7.05 -5.83
C VAL A 19 -21.71 6.98 -5.78
N LYS A 20 -22.27 6.82 -4.57
CA LYS A 20 -23.72 6.87 -4.35
C LYS A 20 -24.27 8.27 -4.67
N PRO A 21 -25.53 8.39 -5.12
CA PRO A 21 -26.15 9.70 -5.37
C PRO A 21 -26.17 10.59 -4.11
N ASP A 22 -26.24 9.98 -2.93
CA ASP A 22 -26.26 10.68 -1.63
C ASP A 22 -24.89 11.26 -1.21
N LYS A 23 -23.84 11.07 -2.02
CA LYS A 23 -22.45 11.53 -1.79
C LYS A 23 -21.79 11.06 -0.48
N ARG A 24 -22.44 10.20 0.30
CA ARG A 24 -21.96 9.69 1.59
C ARG A 24 -21.10 8.42 1.50
N GLY A 25 -20.89 7.87 0.31
CA GLY A 25 -20.09 6.66 0.16
C GLY A 25 -20.11 6.04 -1.23
N LEU A 26 -19.55 4.83 -1.31
CA LEU A 26 -19.43 4.05 -2.55
C LEU A 26 -20.57 3.02 -2.66
N GLU A 27 -20.97 2.73 -3.89
CA GLU A 27 -21.96 1.68 -4.18
C GLU A 27 -21.32 0.30 -4.00
N THR A 28 -21.75 -0.46 -2.98
CA THR A 28 -21.19 -1.77 -2.63
C THR A 28 -22.11 -2.94 -2.97
N SER A 29 -23.38 -2.69 -3.33
CA SER A 29 -24.44 -3.70 -3.35
C SER A 29 -24.29 -4.78 -4.44
N LYS A 30 -23.37 -4.61 -5.40
CA LYS A 30 -23.05 -5.61 -6.44
C LYS A 30 -21.54 -5.63 -6.77
N VAL A 31 -20.72 -5.18 -5.82
CA VAL A 31 -19.28 -5.06 -6.04
C VAL A 31 -18.56 -6.27 -5.48
N LYS A 32 -17.67 -6.86 -6.28
CA LYS A 32 -16.78 -7.93 -5.82
C LYS A 32 -15.88 -7.37 -4.72
N MET A 33 -15.97 -7.98 -3.53
CA MET A 33 -15.09 -7.70 -2.41
C MET A 33 -13.98 -8.75 -2.35
N SER A 34 -12.79 -8.35 -1.98
CA SER A 34 -11.64 -9.24 -1.77
C SER A 34 -10.90 -8.91 -0.48
N MET A 35 -9.92 -9.75 -0.14
CA MET A 35 -8.89 -9.33 0.79
C MET A 35 -8.16 -8.14 0.20
N ASN A 36 -7.80 -7.17 1.04
CA ASN A 36 -6.92 -6.09 0.63
C ASN A 36 -5.57 -6.69 0.19
N PRO A 37 -5.04 -6.35 -1.00
CA PRO A 37 -3.78 -6.92 -1.50
C PRO A 37 -2.61 -6.84 -0.52
N PHE A 38 -2.53 -5.78 0.28
CA PHE A 38 -1.49 -5.65 1.31
C PHE A 38 -1.63 -6.69 2.42
N CYS A 39 -2.86 -7.08 2.77
CA CYS A 39 -3.10 -8.10 3.79
C CYS A 39 -2.73 -9.49 3.30
N GLU A 40 -2.80 -9.76 2.00
CA GLU A 40 -2.37 -11.04 1.41
C GLU A 40 -0.85 -11.24 1.61
N ASN A 41 -0.05 -10.23 1.26
CA ASN A 41 1.40 -10.27 1.44
C ASN A 41 1.81 -10.42 2.92
N VAL A 42 1.13 -9.69 3.84
CA VAL A 42 1.45 -9.79 5.28
C VAL A 42 1.07 -11.16 5.83
N LEU A 43 -0.02 -11.77 5.34
CA LEU A 43 -0.42 -13.10 5.74
C LEU A 43 0.58 -14.16 5.24
N GLU A 44 1.04 -14.04 4.00
CA GLU A 44 2.07 -14.92 3.44
C GLU A 44 3.37 -14.87 4.27
N GLU A 45 3.87 -13.67 4.57
CA GLU A 45 5.07 -13.50 5.38
C GLU A 45 4.88 -14.03 6.82
N ALA A 46 3.72 -13.82 7.43
CA ALA A 46 3.44 -14.35 8.76
C ALA A 46 3.36 -15.88 8.78
N LEU A 47 2.85 -16.51 7.72
CA LEU A 47 2.86 -17.96 7.57
C LEU A 47 4.28 -18.48 7.36
N CYS A 48 5.05 -17.84 6.47
CA CYS A 48 6.46 -18.14 6.25
C CYS A 48 7.27 -18.08 7.56
N LEU A 49 7.07 -17.05 8.39
CA LEU A 49 7.74 -16.92 9.69
C LEU A 49 7.35 -18.03 10.69
N ARG A 50 6.11 -18.52 10.62
CA ARG A 50 5.64 -19.64 11.46
C ARG A 50 6.25 -20.97 11.02
N GLU A 51 6.44 -21.17 9.73
CA GLU A 51 6.96 -22.42 9.15
C GLU A 51 8.49 -22.47 9.13
N ALA A 52 9.16 -21.33 8.87
CA ALA A 52 10.62 -21.25 8.68
C ALA A 52 11.42 -20.97 9.96
N GLY A 53 10.77 -20.85 11.12
CA GLY A 53 11.47 -20.68 12.40
C GLY A 53 12.38 -19.44 12.51
N ALA A 54 12.12 -18.39 11.71
CA ALA A 54 12.83 -17.09 11.66
C ALA A 54 13.86 -16.83 10.55
N THR A 55 13.91 -17.60 9.45
CA THR A 55 14.94 -17.34 8.42
C THR A 55 14.35 -16.95 7.05
N ARG A 56 14.60 -15.68 6.67
CA ARG A 56 14.90 -15.20 5.30
C ARG A 56 13.76 -14.69 4.40
N ARG A 57 13.49 -13.38 4.50
CA ARG A 57 13.52 -12.35 3.40
C ARG A 57 12.87 -11.05 3.90
N SER A 58 13.49 -10.40 4.90
CA SER A 58 13.16 -9.01 5.16
C SER A 58 13.60 -8.17 3.97
N SER A 59 12.63 -7.44 3.40
CA SER A 59 12.80 -6.35 2.44
C SER A 59 13.50 -6.70 1.11
N ARG A 60 12.71 -7.02 0.09
CA ARG A 60 12.77 -6.20 -1.13
C ARG A 60 11.78 -5.04 -0.98
N HIS A 61 12.07 -4.16 -0.04
CA HIS A 61 11.67 -2.77 -0.23
C HIS A 61 12.71 -2.21 -1.20
N PRO A 62 12.31 -1.49 -2.27
CA PRO A 62 13.30 -0.67 -2.97
C PRO A 62 13.97 0.21 -1.91
N PRO A 63 15.30 0.41 -1.96
CA PRO A 63 15.89 1.41 -1.08
C PRO A 63 15.10 2.69 -1.32
N ASP A 64 14.43 3.20 -0.28
CA ASP A 64 13.95 4.56 -0.25
C ASP A 64 15.17 5.41 -0.56
N ARG A 65 15.30 5.78 -1.83
CA ARG A 65 16.28 6.74 -2.28
C ARG A 65 15.75 8.04 -1.73
N SER A 66 16.16 8.31 -0.49
CA SER A 66 16.03 9.59 0.16
C SER A 66 16.28 10.66 -0.89
N LEU A 67 15.21 11.33 -1.31
CA LEU A 67 15.32 12.66 -1.90
C LEU A 67 15.68 13.61 -0.74
N HIS A 68 16.90 13.42 -0.22
CA HIS A 68 17.71 14.44 0.42
C HIS A 68 18.82 14.78 -0.56
N GLY A 69 18.40 15.18 -1.75
CA GLY A 69 19.15 16.06 -2.62
C GLY A 69 18.50 17.42 -2.47
N SER A 70 19.17 18.32 -1.76
CA SER A 70 18.91 19.75 -1.73
C SER A 70 18.37 20.22 -3.08
N ARG A 71 17.16 20.76 -3.13
CA ARG A 71 16.75 21.58 -4.28
C ARG A 71 17.52 22.90 -4.16
N PRO A 72 18.51 23.23 -5.00
CA PRO A 72 18.86 24.62 -5.15
C PRO A 72 17.73 25.29 -5.95
N SER A 73 17.23 26.39 -5.39
CA SER A 73 16.29 27.34 -5.94
C SER A 73 16.19 27.38 -7.48
N ALA A 74 15.12 26.82 -8.05
CA ALA A 74 14.68 27.14 -9.40
C ALA A 74 13.96 28.51 -9.49
N VAL A 75 14.13 29.37 -8.46
CA VAL A 75 13.58 30.73 -8.37
C VAL A 75 14.67 31.81 -8.57
N ALA A 76 15.92 31.42 -8.82
CA ALA A 76 17.06 32.36 -8.93
C ALA A 76 17.63 32.52 -10.34
N LYS A 77 16.82 32.39 -11.41
CA LYS A 77 17.32 32.53 -12.80
C LYS A 77 16.49 33.42 -13.73
N ILE A 78 15.79 34.41 -13.16
CA ILE A 78 15.25 35.55 -13.91
C ILE A 78 15.52 36.80 -13.06
N LEU A 79 16.75 37.32 -13.13
CA LEU A 79 17.17 38.68 -12.72
C LEU A 79 18.70 38.71 -12.69
N LYS A 80 19.33 38.74 -13.88
CA LYS A 80 20.64 39.32 -14.22
C LYS A 80 21.04 38.80 -15.61
N GLY A 81 20.88 39.67 -16.61
CA GLY A 81 21.10 39.41 -18.03
C GLY A 81 19.94 39.96 -18.82
#